data_AF-A0A158IQB7-F1
#
_entry.id   AF-A0A158IQB7-F1
#
_cell.length_a   1.000
_cell.length_b   1.000
_cell.length_c   1.000
_cell.angle_alpha   90.00
_cell.angle_beta   90.00
_cell.angle_gamma   90.00
#
_symmetry.space_group_name_H-M   'P 1'
#
loop_
_entity.id
_entity.type
_entity.pdbx_description
1 polymer ?
#
loop_
_entity_poly.entity_id
_entity_poly.type
_entity_poly.pdbx_seq_one_letter_code
_entity_poly.pdbx_strand_id
1 'polypeptide(L)'
;MSLRDIEELLFERGVIVSYETVRRWCDKFGAGFAHRVKAARRKPGTTWHLDEVFVTLRGEPYLLWRAVDQHGAELDILLQKRRDKAAAKRFFKRVLASCPEAPHKIVTDQLA
;
A
#
# COMPACT_ATOMS: atom_id res chain seq x y z
N MET A 1 -13.29 -3.58 6.19
CA MET A 1 -14.09 -4.45 5.31
C MET A 1 -13.40 -5.78 5.13
N SER A 2 -14.10 -6.87 5.42
CA SER A 2 -13.67 -8.25 5.19
C SER A 2 -14.10 -8.75 3.80
N LEU A 3 -13.63 -9.92 3.37
CA LEU A 3 -14.11 -10.56 2.13
C LEU A 3 -15.59 -10.99 2.24
N ARG A 4 -16.08 -11.25 3.45
CA ARG A 4 -17.50 -11.56 3.70
C ARG A 4 -18.37 -10.31 3.52
N ASP A 5 -17.90 -9.16 3.99
CA ASP A 5 -18.59 -7.88 3.78
C ASP A 5 -18.74 -7.59 2.27
N ILE A 6 -17.75 -7.96 1.45
CA ILE A 6 -17.83 -7.80 -0.01
C ILE A 6 -18.84 -8.78 -0.63
N GLU A 7 -18.87 -10.04 -0.17
CA GLU A 7 -19.90 -11.01 -0.57
C GLU A 7 -21.30 -10.48 -0.25
N GLU A 8 -21.53 -9.94 0.94
CA GLU A 8 -22.80 -9.34 1.35
C GLU A 8 -23.17 -8.12 0.48
N LEU A 9 -22.23 -7.20 0.23
CA LEU A 9 -22.46 -6.03 -0.63
C LEU A 9 -22.79 -6.40 -2.08
N LEU A 10 -22.25 -7.51 -2.59
CA LEU A 10 -22.55 -8.01 -3.92
C LEU A 10 -23.90 -8.73 -3.96
N PHE A 11 -24.24 -9.45 -2.89
CA PHE A 11 -25.54 -10.08 -2.72
C PHE A 11 -26.68 -9.05 -2.70
N GLU A 12 -26.51 -7.93 -2.00
CA GLU A 12 -27.46 -6.80 -2.01
C GLU A 12 -27.71 -6.23 -3.41
N ARG A 13 -26.76 -6.42 -4.34
CA ARG A 13 -26.84 -5.98 -5.74
C ARG A 13 -27.32 -7.10 -6.69
N GLY A 14 -27.77 -8.24 -6.16
CA GLY A 14 -28.25 -9.38 -6.94
C GLY A 14 -27.15 -10.26 -7.54
N VAL A 15 -25.89 -10.08 -7.10
CA VAL A 15 -24.74 -10.86 -7.58
C VAL A 15 -24.40 -11.94 -6.54
N ILE A 16 -24.66 -13.21 -6.88
CA ILE A 16 -24.41 -14.35 -5.99
C ILE A 16 -22.98 -14.86 -6.21
N VAL A 17 -22.11 -14.61 -5.24
CA VAL A 17 -20.71 -15.09 -5.22
C VAL A 17 -20.29 -15.41 -3.79
N SER A 18 -19.40 -16.38 -3.59
CA SER A 18 -18.82 -16.65 -2.26
C SER A 18 -17.62 -15.76 -1.97
N TYR A 19 -17.28 -15.54 -0.68
CA TYR A 19 -16.04 -14.86 -0.30
C TYR A 19 -14.77 -15.54 -0.88
N GLU A 20 -14.74 -16.87 -1.10
CA GLU A 20 -13.59 -17.51 -1.76
C GLU A 20 -13.49 -17.12 -3.23
N THR A 21 -14.62 -16.86 -3.90
CA THR A 21 -14.65 -16.36 -5.27
C THR A 21 -14.06 -14.96 -5.33
N VAL A 22 -14.47 -14.08 -4.41
CA VAL A 22 -13.87 -12.74 -4.24
C VAL A 22 -12.37 -12.84 -3.98
N ARG A 23 -11.93 -13.75 -3.09
CA ARG A 23 -10.50 -13.99 -2.83
C ARG A 23 -9.72 -14.34 -4.10
N ARG A 24 -10.25 -15.28 -4.90
CA ARG A 24 -9.63 -15.71 -6.16
C ARG A 24 -9.57 -14.59 -7.19
N TRP A 25 -10.56 -13.69 -7.21
CA TRP A 25 -10.53 -12.49 -8.05
C TRP A 25 -9.45 -11.51 -7.61
N CYS A 26 -9.28 -11.29 -6.30
CA CYS A 26 -8.16 -10.50 -5.79
C CYS A 26 -6.80 -11.09 -6.21
N ASP A 27 -6.63 -12.41 -6.08
CA ASP A 27 -5.40 -13.10 -6.50
C ASP A 27 -5.17 -12.98 -8.01
N LYS A 28 -6.23 -13.13 -8.82
CA LYS A 28 -6.15 -13.12 -10.29
C LYS A 28 -5.97 -11.72 -10.89
N PHE A 29 -6.69 -10.73 -10.36
CA PHE A 29 -6.79 -9.41 -10.99
C PHE A 29 -6.15 -8.29 -10.17
N GLY A 30 -5.90 -8.50 -8.88
CA GLY A 30 -5.45 -7.47 -7.95
C GLY A 30 -4.18 -6.77 -8.39
N ALA A 31 -3.17 -7.51 -8.84
CA ALA A 31 -1.93 -6.93 -9.34
C ALA A 31 -2.15 -6.03 -10.58
N GLY A 32 -3.02 -6.46 -11.50
CA GLY A 32 -3.36 -5.68 -12.70
C GLY A 32 -4.13 -4.40 -12.37
N PHE A 33 -5.07 -4.47 -11.41
CA PHE A 33 -5.76 -3.28 -10.92
C PHE A 33 -4.80 -2.33 -10.20
N ALA A 34 -3.95 -2.84 -9.30
CA ALA A 34 -2.97 -2.04 -8.58
C ALA A 34 -2.03 -1.31 -9.54
N HIS A 35 -1.53 -1.98 -10.59
CA HIS A 35 -0.70 -1.36 -11.62
C HIS A 35 -1.44 -0.22 -12.34
N ARG A 36 -2.69 -0.45 -12.78
CA ARG A 36 -3.49 0.58 -13.45
C ARG A 36 -3.79 1.78 -12.54
N VAL A 37 -4.12 1.54 -11.28
CA VAL A 37 -4.35 2.61 -10.29
C VAL A 37 -3.06 3.41 -10.07
N LYS A 38 -1.90 2.74 -9.99
CA LYS A 38 -0.60 3.41 -9.85
C LYS A 38 -0.25 4.25 -11.09
N ALA A 39 -0.52 3.74 -12.29
CA ALA A 39 -0.27 4.44 -13.54
C ALA A 39 -1.22 5.63 -13.77
N ALA A 40 -2.48 5.51 -13.37
CA ALA A 40 -3.49 6.57 -13.47
C ALA A 40 -3.39 7.62 -12.35
N ARG A 41 -2.46 7.43 -11.40
CA ARG A 41 -2.32 8.29 -10.24
C ARG A 41 -1.90 9.70 -10.67
N ARG A 42 -2.50 10.71 -10.04
CA ARG A 42 -2.04 12.09 -10.15
C ARG A 42 -0.60 12.22 -9.65
N LYS A 43 0.08 13.25 -10.16
CA LYS A 43 1.44 13.60 -9.71
C LYS A 43 1.48 13.71 -8.17
N PRO A 44 2.45 13.06 -7.50
CA PRO A 44 2.65 13.19 -6.06
C PRO A 44 2.75 14.64 -5.59
N GLY A 45 2.27 14.89 -4.38
CA GLY A 45 2.50 16.17 -3.70
C GLY A 45 3.98 16.44 -3.43
N THR A 46 4.31 17.69 -3.09
CA THR A 46 5.70 18.12 -2.86
C THR A 46 6.23 17.79 -1.47
N THR A 47 5.36 17.48 -0.52
CA THR A 47 5.74 17.00 0.82
C THR A 47 5.39 15.53 0.94
N TRP A 48 6.39 14.72 1.32
CA TRP A 48 6.23 13.29 1.52
C TRP A 48 6.40 12.94 2.99
N HIS A 49 5.63 11.96 3.44
CA HIS A 49 5.71 11.38 4.77
C HIS A 49 6.19 9.94 4.65
N LEU A 50 7.17 9.58 5.46
CA LEU A 50 7.74 8.24 5.53
C LEU A 50 7.52 7.69 6.94
N ASP A 51 6.69 6.66 7.05
CA ASP A 51 6.32 6.03 8.32
C ASP A 51 6.77 4.56 8.41
N GLU A 52 7.06 4.14 9.64
CA GLU A 52 7.37 2.76 10.05
C GLU A 52 6.24 2.29 10.98
N VAL A 53 5.49 1.26 10.58
CA VAL A 53 4.34 0.74 11.35
C VAL A 53 4.48 -0.77 11.57
N PHE A 54 4.19 -1.23 12.78
CA PHE A 54 4.09 -2.67 13.07
C PHE A 54 2.72 -3.19 12.66
N VAL A 55 2.70 -4.25 11.85
CA VAL A 55 1.46 -4.91 11.40
C VAL A 55 1.52 -6.40 11.69
N THR A 56 0.39 -7.01 12.05
CA THR A 56 0.30 -8.45 12.31
C THR A 56 -0.27 -9.16 11.09
N LEU A 57 0.45 -10.15 10.56
CA LEU A 57 0.00 -10.99 9.46
C LEU A 57 0.02 -12.45 9.90
N ARG A 58 -1.15 -13.09 9.91
CA ARG A 58 -1.33 -14.49 10.34
C ARG A 58 -0.75 -14.76 11.74
N GLY A 59 -0.92 -13.82 12.67
CA GLY A 59 -0.43 -13.92 14.05
C GLY A 59 1.04 -13.53 14.24
N GLU A 60 1.78 -13.27 13.16
CA GLU A 60 3.20 -12.90 13.22
C GLU A 60 3.38 -11.39 13.01
N PRO A 61 4.27 -10.72 13.76
CA PRO A 61 4.55 -9.30 13.57
C PRO A 61 5.45 -9.06 12.35
N TYR A 62 5.15 -7.98 11.62
CA TYR A 62 5.90 -7.47 10.48
C TYR A 62 6.10 -5.97 10.62
N LEU A 63 7.15 -5.48 9.97
CA LEU A 63 7.42 -4.06 9.81
C LEU A 63 6.95 -3.60 8.44
N LEU A 64 6.10 -2.58 8.41
CA LEU A 64 5.61 -1.95 7.19
C LEU A 64 6.20 -0.55 7.09
N TRP A 65 6.99 -0.32 6.06
CA TRP A 65 7.40 1.01 5.64
C TRP A 65 6.41 1.54 4.62
N ARG A 66 5.95 2.77 4.80
CA ARG A 66 5.06 3.44 3.85
C ARG A 66 5.65 4.77 3.45
N ALA A 67 5.42 5.12 2.19
CA ALA A 67 5.71 6.43 1.66
C ALA A 67 4.39 7.01 1.14
N VAL A 68 3.94 8.12 1.70
CA VAL A 68 2.71 8.80 1.30
C VAL A 68 2.99 10.28 1.03
N ASP A 69 2.20 10.91 0.17
CA ASP A 69 2.27 12.37 0.03
C ASP A 69 1.31 13.09 0.98
N GLN A 70 1.45 14.41 1.08
CA GLN A 70 0.60 15.30 1.89
C GLN A 70 -0.91 15.24 1.58
N HIS A 71 -1.29 14.67 0.43
CA HIS A 71 -2.70 14.49 0.06
C HIS A 71 -3.21 13.08 0.40
N GLY A 72 -2.39 12.28 1.11
CA GLY A 72 -2.72 10.93 1.54
C GLY A 72 -2.55 9.88 0.44
N ALA A 73 -1.95 10.22 -0.71
CA ALA A 73 -1.77 9.24 -1.77
C ALA A 73 -0.50 8.40 -1.54
N GLU A 74 -0.64 7.08 -1.63
CA GLU A 74 0.40 6.10 -1.29
C GLU A 74 1.40 5.89 -2.44
N LEU A 75 2.64 6.38 -2.27
CA LEU A 75 3.75 6.30 -3.24
C LEU A 75 4.22 4.87 -3.44
N ASP A 76 4.56 4.20 -2.34
CA ASP A 76 4.96 2.80 -2.33
C ASP A 76 4.96 2.28 -0.89
N ILE A 77 5.00 0.94 -0.75
CA ILE A 77 5.10 0.26 0.54
C ILE A 77 6.17 -0.83 0.51
N LEU A 78 6.79 -1.10 1.66
CA LEU A 78 7.70 -2.22 1.86
C LEU A 78 7.36 -2.94 3.16
N LEU A 79 7.00 -4.22 3.04
CA LEU A 79 6.77 -5.10 4.17
C LEU A 79 8.02 -5.95 4.45
N GLN A 80 8.43 -6.06 5.71
CA GLN A 80 9.58 -6.84 6.14
C GLN A 80 9.22 -7.67 7.38
N LYS A 81 9.68 -8.93 7.43
CA LYS A 81 9.50 -9.76 8.64
C LYS A 81 10.38 -9.30 9.81
N ARG A 82 11.52 -8.68 9.51
CA ARG A 82 12.49 -8.15 10.48
C ARG A 82 12.99 -6.80 9.99
N ARG A 83 13.46 -5.97 10.91
CA ARG A 83 14.03 -4.66 10.57
C ARG A 83 15.29 -4.83 9.73
N ASP A 84 15.22 -4.44 8.46
CA ASP A 84 16.37 -4.40 7.55
C ASP A 84 16.50 -2.99 6.96
N LYS A 85 17.47 -2.25 7.52
CA LYS A 85 17.78 -0.87 7.14
C LYS A 85 18.29 -0.75 5.70
N ALA A 86 18.97 -1.77 5.17
CA ALA A 86 19.49 -1.73 3.82
C ALA A 86 18.36 -1.87 2.80
N ALA A 87 17.41 -2.77 3.06
CA ALA A 87 16.19 -2.89 2.25
C ALA A 87 15.31 -1.62 2.35
N ALA A 88 15.15 -1.03 3.53
CA ALA A 88 14.44 0.25 3.68
C ALA A 88 15.12 1.37 2.87
N LYS A 89 16.45 1.47 2.91
CA LYS A 89 17.21 2.44 2.11
C LYS A 89 17.04 2.22 0.60
N ARG A 90 17.06 0.97 0.13
CA ARG A 90 16.79 0.64 -1.29
C ARG A 90 15.37 1.00 -1.70
N PHE A 91 14.40 0.75 -0.81
CA PHE A 91 13.02 1.15 -0.99
C PHE A 91 12.90 2.66 -1.19
N PHE A 92 13.39 3.49 -0.27
CA PHE A 92 13.29 4.95 -0.41
C PHE A 92 13.98 5.49 -1.66
N LYS A 93 15.16 4.95 -2.02
CA LYS A 93 15.83 5.32 -3.29
C LYS A 93 14.97 5.01 -4.51
N ARG A 94 14.30 3.86 -4.53
CA ARG A 94 13.40 3.48 -5.63
C ARG A 94 12.19 4.41 -5.71
N VAL A 95 11.59 4.75 -4.57
CA VAL A 95 10.43 5.68 -4.53
C VAL A 95 10.82 7.05 -5.08
N LEU A 96 11.96 7.59 -4.66
CA LEU A 96 12.51 8.84 -5.18
C LEU A 96 12.75 8.78 -6.70
N ALA A 97 13.37 7.70 -7.18
CA ALA A 97 13.65 7.53 -8.62
C ALA A 97 12.40 7.34 -9.48
N SER A 98 11.30 6.83 -8.91
CA SER A 98 10.04 6.64 -9.63
C SER A 98 9.22 7.92 -9.81
N CYS A 99 9.59 9.01 -9.13
CA CYS A 99 8.88 10.28 -9.22
C CYS A 99 9.63 11.24 -10.15
N PRO A 100 8.96 11.88 -11.12
CA PRO A 100 9.61 12.83 -12.05
C PRO A 100 10.25 14.03 -11.34
N GLU A 101 9.67 14.44 -10.21
CA GLU A 101 10.17 15.54 -9.39
C GLU A 101 10.42 15.04 -7.97
N ALA A 102 11.56 15.45 -7.42
CA ALA A 102 11.89 15.17 -6.03
C ALA A 102 10.97 15.95 -5.08
N PRO A 103 10.61 15.39 -3.92
CA PRO A 103 9.88 16.13 -2.91
C PRO A 103 10.71 17.33 -2.42
N HIS A 104 10.04 18.45 -2.18
CA HIS A 104 10.65 19.61 -1.51
C HIS A 104 10.90 19.35 -0.03
N LYS A 105 10.07 18.49 0.59
CA LYS A 105 10.15 18.16 2.01
C LYS A 105 9.85 16.69 2.23
N ILE A 106 10.70 16.04 3.02
CA ILE A 106 10.46 14.68 3.53
C ILE A 106 10.29 14.78 5.03
N VAL A 107 9.18 14.27 5.53
CA VAL A 107 8.88 14.14 6.95
C VAL A 107 9.01 12.67 7.31
N THR A 108 9.86 12.37 8.28
CA THR A 108 9.88 11.06 8.93
C THR A 108 9.25 11.26 10.29
N ASP A 109 8.24 10.48 10.63
CA ASP A 109 7.71 10.53 11.98
C ASP A 109 8.80 10.01 12.93
N GLN A 110 9.25 10.88 13.83
CA GLN A 110 10.03 10.44 14.97
C GLN A 110 9.05 9.70 15.88
N LEU A 111 9.31 8.40 16.06
CA LEU A 111 8.76 7.61 17.15
C LEU A 111 8.85 8.44 18.44
N ALA A 112 7.71 8.91 18.94
CA ALA A 112 7.56 9.28 20.35
C ALA A 112 7.33 8.00 21.16
#